data_AF-A0A6S6TTN0-F1
#
_entry.id   AF-A0A6S6TTN0-F1
#
_cell.length_a   1.000
_cell.length_b   1.000
_cell.length_c   1.000
_cell.angle_alpha   90.00
_cell.angle_beta   90.00
_cell.angle_gamma   90.00
#
_symmetry.space_group_name_H-M   'P 1'
#
loop_
_entity.id
_entity.type
_entity.pdbx_description
1 polymer ?
#
loop_
_entity_poly.entity_id
_entity_poly.type
_entity_poly.pdbx_seq_one_letter_code
_entity_poly.pdbx_strand_id
1 'polypeptide(L)' 'MSIEIPERDGDGYLLTMDEWTPEIGKAMAEADDVELDEVKWEQIMKAREYYE' A
#
# COMPACT_ATOMS: atom_id res chain seq x y z
N MET A 1 -10.72 -12.65 6.13
CA MET A 1 -11.54 -11.74 5.32
C MET A 1 -10.58 -11.09 4.35
N SER A 2 -10.80 -11.20 3.04
CA SER A 2 -9.97 -10.48 2.07
C SER A 2 -10.41 -9.02 2.08
N ILE A 3 -9.46 -8.10 2.19
CA ILE A 3 -9.71 -6.68 1.94
C ILE A 3 -9.84 -6.48 0.42
N GLU A 4 -10.76 -5.62 0.01
CA GLU A 4 -10.88 -5.18 -1.37
C GLU A 4 -9.86 -4.06 -1.61
N ILE A 5 -8.98 -4.24 -2.60
CA ILE A 5 -7.98 -3.24 -2.98
C ILE A 5 -8.66 -2.26 -3.96
N PRO A 6 -8.58 -0.93 -3.73
CA PRO A 6 -9.13 0.05 -4.66
C PRO A 6 -8.49 -0.01 -6.05
N GLU A 7 -9.08 0.70 -7.01
CA GLU A 7 -8.62 0.70 -8.38
C GLU A 7 -7.17 1.18 -8.50
N ARG A 8 -6.38 0.45 -9.30
CA ARG A 8 -4.96 0.72 -9.55
C ARG A 8 -4.72 1.01 -11.03
N ASP A 9 -3.70 1.79 -11.32
CA ASP A 9 -3.19 1.94 -12.68
C ASP A 9 -2.40 0.69 -13.13
N GLY A 10 -1.91 0.73 -14.37
CA GLY A 10 -1.13 -0.37 -14.96
C GLY A 10 0.23 -0.61 -14.30
N ASP A 11 0.75 0.37 -13.54
CA ASP A 11 2.04 0.27 -12.86
C ASP A 11 1.87 -0.14 -11.38
N GLY A 12 0.63 -0.20 -10.89
CA GLY A 12 0.27 -0.68 -9.57
C GLY A 12 0.03 0.41 -8.52
N TYR A 13 -0.02 1.68 -8.91
CA TYR A 13 -0.40 2.78 -8.02
C TYR A 13 -1.91 2.88 -7.86
N LEU A 14 -2.38 3.31 -6.69
CA LEU A 14 -3.79 3.65 -6.49
C LEU A 14 -4.16 4.84 -7.37
N LEU A 15 -5.31 4.77 -8.07
CA LEU A 15 -5.82 5.89 -8.85
C LEU A 15 -6.18 7.09 -7.96
N THR A 16 -6.68 6.82 -6.76
CA THR A 16 -6.95 7.84 -5.73
C THR A 16 -6.06 7.58 -4.52
N MET A 17 -5.03 8.41 -4.34
CA MET A 17 -4.04 8.23 -3.28
C MET A 17 -4.63 8.36 -1.85
N ASP A 18 -5.74 9.07 -1.71
CA ASP A 18 -6.48 9.27 -0.45
C ASP A 18 -7.18 7.98 0.02
N GLU A 19 -7.35 6.99 -0.86
CA GLU A 19 -7.91 5.68 -0.51
C GLU A 19 -6.89 4.77 0.19
N TRP A 20 -5.63 5.20 0.27
CA TRP A 20 -4.60 4.42 0.95
C TRP A 20 -4.81 4.41 2.46
N THR A 21 -4.83 3.21 3.03
CA THR A 21 -4.70 2.97 4.47
C THR A 21 -3.59 1.95 4.72
N PRO A 22 -3.09 1.81 5.96
CA PRO A 22 -2.18 0.74 6.35
C PRO A 22 -2.65 -0.66 5.91
N GLU A 23 -3.94 -0.92 6.00
CA GLU A 23 -4.55 -2.19 5.60
C GLU A 23 -4.54 -2.38 4.08
N ILE A 24 -4.85 -1.32 3.31
CA ILE A 24 -4.74 -1.35 1.84
C ILE A 24 -3.29 -1.57 1.41
N GLY A 25 -2.33 -0.88 2.04
CA GLY A 25 -0.90 -1.06 1.72
C GLY A 25 -0.41 -2.49 1.93
N LYS A 26 -0.87 -3.16 2.99
CA LYS A 26 -0.56 -4.58 3.23
C LYS A 26 -1.26 -5.50 2.24
N ALA A 27 -2.53 -5.24 1.94
CA ALA A 27 -3.28 -6.02 0.95
C ALA A 27 -2.67 -5.91 -0.46
N MET A 28 -2.20 -4.72 -0.85
CA MET A 28 -1.46 -4.51 -2.11
C MET A 28 -0.19 -5.36 -2.16
N ALA A 29 0.60 -5.37 -1.09
CA ALA A 29 1.81 -6.17 -1.05
C ALA A 29 1.53 -7.68 -1.08
N GLU A 30 0.49 -8.15 -0.39
CA GLU A 30 0.05 -9.55 -0.47
C GLU A 30 -0.40 -9.92 -1.89
N ALA A 31 -1.17 -9.05 -2.57
CA ALA A 31 -1.63 -9.27 -3.94
C ALA A 31 -0.48 -9.27 -4.96
N ASP A 32 0.56 -8.48 -4.71
CA ASP A 32 1.75 -8.39 -5.55
C ASP A 32 2.84 -9.44 -5.19
N ASP A 33 2.54 -10.36 -4.25
CA ASP A 33 3.47 -11.38 -3.72
C ASP A 33 4.78 -10.77 -3.16
N VAL A 34 4.65 -9.61 -2.51
CA VAL A 34 5.75 -8.86 -1.88
C VAL A 34 5.70 -9.03 -0.37
N GLU A 35 6.77 -9.61 0.19
CA GLU A 35 6.93 -9.68 1.64
C GLU A 35 7.33 -8.32 2.23
N LEU A 36 6.44 -7.74 3.03
CA LEU A 36 6.70 -6.55 3.84
C LEU A 36 7.16 -6.93 5.25
N ASP A 37 8.49 -6.97 5.41
CA ASP A 37 9.09 -6.98 6.74
C ASP A 37 8.96 -5.60 7.43
N GLU A 38 9.31 -5.57 8.72
CA GLU A 38 9.22 -4.38 9.56
C GLU A 38 9.99 -3.19 8.98
N VAL A 39 11.18 -3.42 8.42
CA VAL A 39 12.02 -2.35 7.87
C VAL A 39 11.38 -1.74 6.61
N LYS A 40 10.87 -2.58 5.70
CA LYS A 40 10.15 -2.10 4.50
C LYS A 40 8.90 -1.33 4.89
N TRP A 41 8.16 -1.82 5.89
CA TRP A 41 6.96 -1.14 6.38
C TRP A 41 7.27 0.23 6.97
N GLU A 42 8.32 0.34 7.78
CA GLU A 42 8.77 1.63 8.32
C GLU A 42 9.12 2.64 7.22
N GLN A 43 9.75 2.21 6.12
CA GLN A 43 10.05 3.11 5.00
C GLN A 43 8.77 3.61 4.30
N ILE A 44 7.76 2.75 4.15
CA ILE A 44 6.46 3.15 3.60
C ILE A 44 5.80 4.19 4.50
N MET A 45 5.82 3.98 5.83
CA MET A 45 5.25 4.93 6.79
C MET A 45 5.98 6.28 6.76
N LYS A 46 7.31 6.29 6.68
CA LYS A 46 8.10 7.53 6.52
C LYS A 46 7.78 8.27 5.22
N ALA A 47 7.58 7.54 4.12
CA ALA A 47 7.19 8.16 2.85
C ALA A 47 5.78 8.79 2.94
N ARG A 48 4.86 8.17 3.70
CA ARG A 48 3.52 8.70 3.95
C ARG A 48 3.55 9.93 4.85
N GLU A 49 4.37 9.93 5.89
CA GLU A 49 4.60 11.12 6.74
C GLU A 49 5.16 12.31 5.95
N TYR A 50 5.91 12.08 4.88
CA TYR A 50 6.44 13.16 4.02
C TYR A 50 5.41 13.68 3.00
N TYR A 51 4.36 12.91 2.73
CA TYR A 51 3.32 13.27 1.77
C TYR A 51 2.22 14.14 2.40
N GLU A 52 2.01 14.04 3.72
CA GLU A 52 1.16 14.95 4.51
C GLU A 52 1.77 16.36 4.67
#